data_AF-A0A6C0B7F0-F1
#
_entry.id   AF-A0A6C0B7F0-F1
#
_cell.length_a   1.000
_cell.length_b   1.000
_cell.length_c   1.000
_cell.angle_alpha   90.00
_cell.angle_beta   90.00
_cell.angle_gamma   90.00
#
_symmetry.space_group_name_H-M   'P 1'
#
loop_
_entity.id
_entity.type
_entity.pdbx_description
1 polymer ?
#
loop_
_entity_poly.entity_id
_entity_poly.type
_entity_poly.pdbx_seq_one_letter_code
_entity_poly.pdbx_strand_id
1 'polypeptide(L)'
;MKYKNESCNDDMTFEECELAILRHAVDETENIQAKKIAMNPDIKKIITILENFLKAKPLICYGGTAINNILPKQDQFYNKDLEIPDYDFYSKNALDDAIELANLYADAGYLEVEAKAGVHHGTFKVFVNFTPIADITYLHNVIFDELMKDSIKIAGIKYCSPNFLRMNMFLELSRPAGDVSRWEKVFKRLMLLNKHYPVNSKIKCDDVEFQRRMEITDIKSMKDGTPVKGASEKIHTMVRDALAGMGAVFFGGYACSLYSKYMPANEKRAIEKIPDFDVIIEDIDRNAMVIKEQLEAEFDEPITLIVHAAIGELIPRHCEIKVGKNSVAFLYEPIACHNYNKVVIAGQELNIATIDTMLTFYFGFLFTQKAYYHRDRILCMAMFLFNVQEKNKLNQEGILKRFSIECYGKQPALEDIRAEKTSMFKELADKRGTREYDEWFLKYNPNVSRKEPETSKSARRQTPDNVFIETPNEKEAKKPKSKPKTQKMKKLSSKPRTPKNKILKHKKGFVF
;
A
#
# COMPACT_ATOMS: atom_id res chain seq x y z
N MET A 1 41.38 25.50 21.85
CA MET A 1 41.11 24.14 21.37
C MET A 1 41.88 23.12 22.19
N LYS A 2 41.13 22.37 23.02
CA LYS A 2 41.56 21.28 23.91
C LYS A 2 42.10 20.08 23.12
N TYR A 3 41.57 19.86 21.91
CA TYR A 3 42.02 18.83 20.97
C TYR A 3 42.38 19.45 19.62
N LYS A 4 43.37 18.89 18.91
CA LYS A 4 43.80 19.33 17.57
C LYS A 4 43.16 18.45 16.47
N ASN A 5 41.85 18.27 16.51
CA ASN A 5 41.11 17.52 15.50
C ASN A 5 39.77 18.24 15.21
N GLU A 6 39.44 18.39 13.93
CA GLU A 6 38.23 19.12 13.47
C GLU A 6 36.92 18.44 13.88
N SER A 7 36.95 17.12 14.16
CA SER A 7 35.80 16.37 14.67
C SER A 7 35.56 16.53 16.17
N CYS A 8 36.43 17.23 16.89
CA CYS A 8 36.35 17.41 18.34
C CYS A 8 36.09 18.88 18.72
N ASN A 9 35.35 19.09 19.81
CA ASN A 9 35.16 20.41 20.42
C ASN A 9 35.76 20.46 21.84
N ASP A 10 35.84 21.66 22.42
CA ASP A 10 36.51 21.88 23.72
C ASP A 10 35.72 21.31 24.91
N ASP A 11 34.43 21.00 24.71
CA ASP A 11 33.52 20.48 25.73
C ASP A 11 33.57 18.95 25.85
N MET A 12 34.11 18.25 24.84
CA MET A 12 34.19 16.79 24.81
C MET A 12 35.22 16.21 25.80
N THR A 13 35.00 14.98 26.29
CA THR A 13 36.04 14.17 26.94
C THR A 13 37.02 13.59 25.91
N PHE A 14 38.10 12.96 26.38
CA PHE A 14 39.06 12.31 25.48
C PHE A 14 38.39 11.15 24.72
N GLU A 15 37.58 10.35 25.42
CA GLU A 15 36.82 9.23 24.86
C GLU A 15 35.75 9.69 23.87
N GLU A 16 35.07 10.81 24.16
CA GLU A 16 34.09 11.39 23.23
C GLU A 16 34.76 11.91 21.95
N CYS A 17 35.94 12.54 22.07
CA CYS A 17 36.73 12.97 20.93
C CYS A 17 37.25 11.76 20.13
N GLU A 18 37.74 10.69 20.78
CA GLU A 18 38.16 9.46 20.11
C GLU A 18 36.99 8.80 19.34
N LEU A 19 35.81 8.72 19.95
CA LEU A 19 34.62 8.18 19.30
C LEU A 19 34.14 9.06 18.13
N ALA A 20 34.24 10.39 18.26
CA ALA A 20 33.90 11.32 17.17
C ALA A 20 34.83 11.13 15.96
N ILE A 21 36.13 10.94 16.20
CA ILE A 21 37.11 10.63 15.14
C ILE A 21 36.77 9.31 14.44
N LEU A 22 36.45 8.26 15.22
CA LEU A 22 36.04 6.97 14.64
C LEU A 22 34.77 7.12 13.79
N ARG A 23 33.74 7.81 14.30
CA ARG A 23 32.49 8.06 13.57
C ARG A 23 32.74 8.80 12.26
N HIS A 24 33.57 9.84 12.28
CA HIS A 24 33.96 10.56 11.07
C HIS A 24 34.64 9.64 10.04
N ALA A 25 35.59 8.81 10.48
CA ALA A 25 36.28 7.87 9.60
C ALA A 25 35.34 6.79 9.03
N VAL A 26 34.37 6.33 9.82
CA VAL A 26 33.30 5.42 9.36
C VAL A 26 32.45 6.11 8.29
N ASP A 27 31.95 7.32 8.55
CA ASP A 27 31.12 8.09 7.62
C ASP A 27 31.85 8.35 6.29
N GLU A 28 33.13 8.76 6.33
CA GLU A 28 33.95 8.95 5.13
C GLU A 28 34.12 7.64 4.34
N THR A 29 34.42 6.54 5.03
CA THR A 29 34.64 5.24 4.39
C THR A 29 33.36 4.72 3.74
N GLU A 30 32.23 4.81 4.44
CA GLU A 30 30.93 4.42 3.92
C GLU A 30 30.55 5.26 2.70
N ASN A 31 30.76 6.58 2.74
CA ASN A 31 30.51 7.46 1.59
C ASN A 31 31.35 7.10 0.36
N ILE A 32 32.63 6.78 0.55
CA ILE A 32 33.52 6.35 -0.54
C ILE A 32 33.02 5.04 -1.16
N GLN A 33 32.61 4.07 -0.34
CA GLN A 33 32.10 2.79 -0.81
C GLN A 33 30.77 2.94 -1.53
N ALA A 34 29.83 3.70 -0.95
CA ALA A 34 28.53 4.00 -1.51
C ALA A 34 28.65 4.65 -2.88
N LYS A 35 29.51 5.67 -3.00
CA LYS A 35 29.80 6.35 -4.27
C LYS A 35 30.33 5.42 -5.34
N LYS A 36 31.26 4.51 -5.00
CA LYS A 36 31.80 3.53 -5.97
C LYS A 36 30.72 2.62 -6.52
N ILE A 37 29.78 2.19 -5.68
CA ILE A 37 28.66 1.33 -6.05
C ILE A 37 27.65 2.11 -6.92
N ALA A 38 27.19 3.26 -6.47
CA ALA A 38 26.19 4.07 -7.18
C ALA A 38 26.71 4.59 -8.54
N MET A 39 28.01 4.91 -8.63
CA MET A 39 28.62 5.37 -9.88
C MET A 39 29.01 4.26 -10.85
N ASN A 40 28.85 2.99 -10.47
CA ASN A 40 29.16 1.84 -11.32
C ASN A 40 28.32 1.92 -12.64
N PRO A 41 28.97 1.91 -13.83
CA PRO A 41 28.27 1.93 -15.11
C PRO A 41 27.21 0.84 -15.28
N ASP A 42 27.46 -0.36 -14.73
CA ASP A 42 26.51 -1.48 -14.81
C ASP A 42 25.24 -1.20 -13.99
N ILE A 43 25.39 -0.60 -12.80
CA ILE A 43 24.26 -0.17 -11.96
C ILE A 43 23.44 0.91 -12.67
N LYS A 44 24.11 1.88 -13.33
CA LYS A 44 23.41 2.90 -14.12
C LYS A 44 22.60 2.30 -15.26
N LYS A 45 23.13 1.26 -15.93
CA LYS A 45 22.39 0.54 -16.98
C LYS A 45 21.19 -0.23 -16.40
N ILE A 46 21.34 -0.86 -15.24
CA ILE A 46 20.22 -1.53 -14.53
C ILE A 46 19.11 -0.53 -14.22
N ILE A 47 19.45 0.61 -13.60
CA ILE A 47 18.48 1.67 -13.29
C ILE A 47 17.81 2.20 -14.56
N THR A 48 18.56 2.35 -15.66
CA THR A 48 18.00 2.83 -16.94
C THR A 48 16.95 1.86 -17.50
N ILE A 49 17.22 0.55 -17.45
CA ILE A 49 16.25 -0.48 -17.87
C ILE A 49 14.98 -0.39 -17.02
N LEU A 50 15.12 -0.30 -15.70
CA LEU A 50 13.99 -0.15 -14.79
C LEU A 50 13.17 1.10 -15.07
N GLU A 51 13.82 2.26 -15.18
CA GLU A 51 13.12 3.52 -15.43
C GLU A 51 12.39 3.51 -16.78
N ASN A 52 12.95 2.86 -17.80
CA ASN A 52 12.26 2.69 -19.09
C ASN A 52 11.05 1.76 -18.98
N PHE A 53 11.15 0.68 -18.20
CA PHE A 53 10.03 -0.19 -17.88
C PHE A 53 8.90 0.58 -17.17
N LEU A 54 9.24 1.38 -16.15
CA LEU A 54 8.29 2.24 -15.42
C LEU A 54 7.62 3.29 -16.31
N LYS A 55 8.33 3.84 -17.29
CA LYS A 55 7.78 4.82 -18.26
C LYS A 55 6.83 4.16 -19.26
N ALA A 56 7.12 2.93 -19.68
CA ALA A 56 6.35 2.22 -20.70
C ALA A 56 5.03 1.65 -20.17
N LYS A 57 4.97 1.32 -18.88
CA LYS A 57 3.84 0.60 -18.28
C LYS A 57 2.97 1.50 -17.40
N PRO A 58 1.69 1.13 -17.20
CA PRO A 58 0.85 1.80 -16.20
C PRO A 58 1.22 1.29 -14.81
N LEU A 59 2.35 1.75 -14.28
CA LEU A 59 2.87 1.44 -12.95
C LEU A 59 2.96 2.72 -12.11
N ILE A 60 2.87 2.60 -10.78
CA ILE A 60 2.86 3.76 -9.86
C ILE A 60 3.87 3.55 -8.74
N CYS A 61 4.95 4.33 -8.73
CA CYS A 61 5.96 4.26 -7.69
C CYS A 61 5.44 4.79 -6.35
N TYR A 62 5.78 4.12 -5.24
CA TYR A 62 5.42 4.51 -3.88
C TYR A 62 6.65 4.56 -2.96
N GLY A 63 6.42 4.67 -1.64
CA GLY A 63 7.48 4.56 -0.65
C GLY A 63 8.41 5.76 -0.58
N GLY A 64 9.61 5.54 -0.04
CA GLY A 64 10.59 6.60 0.19
C GLY A 64 11.05 7.27 -1.11
N THR A 65 11.27 6.48 -2.16
CA THR A 65 11.72 6.96 -3.46
C THR A 65 10.67 7.82 -4.14
N ALA A 66 9.38 7.47 -4.02
CA ALA A 66 8.31 8.31 -4.52
C ALA A 66 8.23 9.65 -3.78
N ILE A 67 8.26 9.64 -2.44
CA ILE A 67 8.27 10.87 -1.65
C ILE A 67 9.46 11.74 -2.07
N ASN A 68 10.67 11.18 -2.13
CA ASN A 68 11.87 11.91 -2.52
C ASN A 68 11.74 12.54 -3.91
N ASN A 69 11.29 11.78 -4.90
CA ASN A 69 11.29 12.24 -6.29
C ASN A 69 10.23 13.29 -6.60
N ILE A 70 9.14 13.36 -5.82
CA ILE A 70 8.15 14.43 -5.95
C ILE A 70 8.54 15.71 -5.21
N LEU A 71 9.52 15.68 -4.32
CA LEU A 71 9.97 16.87 -3.60
C LEU A 71 10.86 17.77 -4.49
N PRO A 72 10.87 19.09 -4.24
CA PRO A 72 11.86 19.99 -4.82
C PRO A 72 13.28 19.55 -4.52
N LYS A 73 14.21 19.80 -5.45
CA LYS A 73 15.58 19.26 -5.43
C LYS A 73 16.32 19.51 -4.11
N GLN A 74 16.16 20.69 -3.53
CA GLN A 74 16.81 21.10 -2.29
C GLN A 74 16.31 20.38 -1.04
N ASP A 75 15.10 19.81 -1.09
CA ASP A 75 14.46 19.10 0.01
C ASP A 75 14.39 17.57 -0.25
N GLN A 76 15.07 17.08 -1.30
CA GLN A 76 15.29 15.65 -1.53
C GLN A 76 16.26 15.10 -0.48
N PHE A 77 15.91 13.97 0.13
CA PHE A 77 16.66 13.35 1.22
C PHE A 77 17.46 12.11 0.81
N TYR A 78 17.35 11.67 -0.45
CA TYR A 78 18.22 10.64 -1.02
C TYR A 78 19.28 11.26 -1.94
N ASN A 79 20.51 10.79 -1.81
CA ASN A 79 21.63 11.26 -2.61
C ASN A 79 21.93 10.28 -3.74
N LYS A 80 21.57 10.65 -4.97
CA LYS A 80 21.76 9.79 -6.17
C LYS A 80 23.22 9.49 -6.51
N ASP A 81 24.18 10.26 -5.96
CA ASP A 81 25.61 10.01 -6.15
C ASP A 81 26.15 8.97 -5.17
N LEU A 82 25.42 8.67 -4.10
CA LEU A 82 25.82 7.73 -3.04
C LEU A 82 24.92 6.51 -2.99
N GLU A 83 23.63 6.66 -3.32
CA GLU A 83 22.61 5.64 -3.08
C GLU A 83 22.02 5.13 -4.39
N ILE A 84 21.82 3.81 -4.46
CA ILE A 84 20.99 3.19 -5.50
C ILE A 84 19.53 3.40 -5.10
N PRO A 85 18.69 3.98 -5.97
CA PRO A 85 17.27 4.14 -5.67
C PRO A 85 16.58 2.78 -5.54
N ASP A 86 15.99 2.53 -4.39
CA ASP A 86 15.11 1.38 -4.14
C ASP A 86 13.72 1.72 -4.68
N TYR A 87 13.32 1.10 -5.80
CA TYR A 87 12.05 1.40 -6.46
C TYR A 87 10.98 0.42 -6.02
N ASP A 88 10.09 0.91 -5.16
CA ASP A 88 8.80 0.28 -4.87
C ASP A 88 7.73 0.79 -5.83
N PHE A 89 6.97 -0.09 -6.48
CA PHE A 89 5.84 0.32 -7.31
C PHE A 89 4.65 -0.63 -7.29
N TYR A 90 3.46 -0.04 -7.40
CA TYR A 90 2.21 -0.77 -7.52
C TYR A 90 1.96 -1.22 -8.96
N SER A 91 1.30 -2.37 -9.08
CA SER A 91 0.82 -2.93 -10.34
C SER A 91 -0.54 -3.62 -10.13
N LYS A 92 -1.36 -3.68 -11.19
CA LYS A 92 -2.52 -4.57 -11.26
C LYS A 92 -2.16 -6.04 -11.56
N ASN A 93 -0.96 -6.29 -12.09
CA ASN A 93 -0.47 -7.61 -12.51
C ASN A 93 0.98 -7.83 -12.05
N ALA A 94 1.24 -7.64 -10.75
CA ALA A 94 2.58 -7.58 -10.19
C ALA A 94 3.46 -8.81 -10.50
N LEU A 95 2.87 -10.01 -10.53
CA LEU A 95 3.58 -11.24 -10.92
C LEU A 95 4.12 -11.18 -12.36
N ASP A 96 3.26 -10.81 -13.30
CA ASP A 96 3.62 -10.73 -14.72
C ASP A 96 4.67 -9.64 -14.96
N ASP A 97 4.53 -8.50 -14.26
CA ASP A 97 5.51 -7.41 -14.35
C ASP A 97 6.87 -7.78 -13.76
N ALA A 98 6.90 -8.59 -12.69
CA ALA A 98 8.16 -9.11 -12.14
C ALA A 98 8.86 -10.07 -13.11
N ILE A 99 8.12 -10.96 -13.75
CA ILE A 99 8.64 -11.88 -14.77
C ILE A 99 9.16 -11.09 -15.97
N GLU A 100 8.40 -10.12 -16.46
CA GLU A 100 8.78 -9.28 -17.60
C GLU A 100 10.05 -8.46 -17.30
N LEU A 101 10.12 -7.82 -16.14
CA LEU A 101 11.29 -7.06 -15.75
C LEU A 101 12.55 -7.94 -15.63
N ALA A 102 12.42 -9.14 -15.05
CA ALA A 102 13.51 -10.11 -15.02
C ALA A 102 13.96 -10.54 -16.43
N ASN A 103 13.00 -10.77 -17.35
CA ASN A 103 13.32 -11.08 -18.74
C ASN A 103 14.10 -9.96 -19.43
N LEU A 104 13.74 -8.70 -19.21
CA LEU A 104 14.46 -7.55 -19.76
C LEU A 104 15.91 -7.49 -19.30
N TYR A 105 16.20 -7.85 -18.04
CA TYR A 105 17.59 -7.93 -17.57
C TYR A 105 18.36 -9.10 -18.19
N ALA A 106 17.75 -10.28 -18.31
CA ALA A 106 18.38 -11.39 -18.99
C ALA A 106 18.71 -11.05 -20.46
N ASP A 107 17.76 -10.43 -21.16
CA ASP A 107 17.94 -9.98 -22.54
C ASP A 107 19.01 -8.89 -22.69
N ALA A 108 19.23 -8.10 -21.64
CA ALA A 108 20.31 -7.12 -21.58
C ALA A 108 21.70 -7.72 -21.27
N GLY A 109 21.78 -9.05 -21.06
CA GLY A 109 23.00 -9.82 -20.87
C GLY A 109 23.37 -10.10 -19.40
N TYR A 110 22.50 -9.81 -18.43
CA TYR A 110 22.78 -10.09 -17.02
C TYR A 110 22.57 -11.59 -16.72
N LEU A 111 23.56 -12.21 -16.07
CA LEU A 111 23.55 -13.65 -15.77
C LEU A 111 22.79 -13.98 -14.48
N GLU A 112 23.01 -13.19 -13.44
CA GLU A 112 22.41 -13.39 -12.12
C GLU A 112 21.14 -12.55 -11.99
N VAL A 113 20.03 -13.06 -12.53
CA VAL A 113 18.71 -12.41 -12.45
C VAL A 113 17.74 -13.32 -11.72
N GLU A 114 17.07 -12.80 -10.69
CA GLU A 114 16.04 -13.52 -9.94
C GLU A 114 14.82 -12.64 -9.71
N ALA A 115 13.63 -13.13 -10.03
CA ALA A 115 12.38 -12.61 -9.47
C ALA A 115 11.84 -13.61 -8.46
N LYS A 116 11.45 -13.13 -7.27
CA LYS A 116 10.88 -13.99 -6.23
C LYS A 116 9.75 -13.32 -5.46
N ALA A 117 8.89 -14.13 -4.86
CA ALA A 117 7.85 -13.64 -3.96
C ALA A 117 8.49 -12.96 -2.72
N GLY A 118 7.98 -11.78 -2.38
CA GLY A 118 8.33 -11.01 -1.18
C GLY A 118 7.76 -11.64 0.09
N VAL A 119 7.96 -11.00 1.24
CA VAL A 119 7.43 -11.51 2.52
C VAL A 119 5.91 -11.49 2.54
N HIS A 120 5.30 -10.40 2.05
CA HIS A 120 3.86 -10.26 1.90
C HIS A 120 3.38 -10.86 0.58
N HIS A 121 2.22 -11.51 0.59
CA HIS A 121 1.58 -12.05 -0.61
C HIS A 121 1.28 -10.91 -1.59
N GLY A 122 1.46 -11.16 -2.89
CA GLY A 122 1.25 -10.15 -3.94
C GLY A 122 2.38 -9.13 -4.12
N THR A 123 3.43 -9.17 -3.29
CA THR A 123 4.68 -8.42 -3.52
C THR A 123 5.73 -9.34 -4.12
N PHE A 124 6.46 -8.86 -5.14
CA PHE A 124 7.56 -9.57 -5.79
C PHE A 124 8.80 -8.70 -5.78
N LYS A 125 9.97 -9.33 -5.65
CA LYS A 125 11.28 -8.68 -5.62
C LYS A 125 12.09 -9.13 -6.81
N VAL A 126 12.67 -8.18 -7.54
CA VAL A 126 13.59 -8.45 -8.67
C VAL A 126 15.02 -8.09 -8.27
N PHE A 127 15.92 -9.05 -8.45
CA PHE A 127 17.35 -8.95 -8.16
C PHE A 127 18.14 -9.05 -9.45
N VAL A 128 19.21 -8.26 -9.55
CA VAL A 128 20.20 -8.33 -10.62
C VAL A 128 21.58 -8.29 -9.98
N ASN A 129 22.43 -9.28 -10.29
CA ASN A 129 23.75 -9.46 -9.67
C ASN A 129 23.68 -9.38 -8.13
N PHE A 130 22.69 -10.07 -7.56
CA PHE A 130 22.39 -10.12 -6.11
C PHE A 130 22.01 -8.77 -5.48
N THR A 131 21.87 -7.70 -6.28
CA THR A 131 21.41 -6.39 -5.83
C THR A 131 19.89 -6.34 -5.94
N PRO A 132 19.15 -5.97 -4.87
CA PRO A 132 17.71 -5.73 -4.97
C PRO A 132 17.46 -4.49 -5.82
N ILE A 133 16.68 -4.63 -6.89
CA ILE A 133 16.44 -3.56 -7.86
C ILE A 133 15.05 -2.96 -7.75
N ALA A 134 14.05 -3.80 -7.47
CA ALA A 134 12.66 -3.36 -7.42
C ALA A 134 11.78 -4.27 -6.56
N ASP A 135 10.82 -3.63 -5.90
CA ASP A 135 9.68 -4.25 -5.23
C ASP A 135 8.40 -3.92 -6.01
N ILE A 136 7.66 -4.95 -6.40
CA ILE A 136 6.49 -4.85 -7.27
C ILE A 136 5.30 -5.41 -6.50
N THR A 137 4.39 -4.53 -6.10
CA THR A 137 3.28 -4.89 -5.21
C THR A 137 1.95 -4.84 -5.94
N TYR A 138 1.17 -5.89 -5.85
CA TYR A 138 -0.19 -5.91 -6.35
C TYR A 138 -1.06 -4.88 -5.60
N LEU A 139 -1.83 -4.10 -6.34
CA LEU A 139 -2.82 -3.20 -5.77
C LEU A 139 -4.18 -3.45 -6.42
N HIS A 140 -5.21 -3.60 -5.59
CA HIS A 140 -6.57 -3.87 -6.03
C HIS A 140 -7.02 -2.89 -7.11
N ASN A 141 -7.64 -3.40 -8.18
CA ASN A 141 -7.93 -2.64 -9.40
C ASN A 141 -8.66 -1.31 -9.16
N VAL A 142 -9.67 -1.30 -8.28
CA VAL A 142 -10.43 -0.07 -7.94
C VAL A 142 -9.53 1.00 -7.34
N ILE A 143 -8.64 0.62 -6.42
CA ILE A 143 -7.71 1.53 -5.76
C ILE A 143 -6.65 2.00 -6.75
N PHE A 144 -6.10 1.06 -7.53
CA PHE A 144 -5.12 1.37 -8.56
C PHE A 144 -5.68 2.39 -9.56
N ASP A 145 -6.90 2.20 -10.04
CA ASP A 145 -7.52 3.09 -11.04
C ASP A 145 -7.75 4.51 -10.50
N GLU A 146 -8.18 4.66 -9.25
CA GLU A 146 -8.29 5.99 -8.64
C GLU A 146 -6.92 6.62 -8.42
N LEU A 147 -5.98 5.86 -7.87
CA LEU A 147 -4.63 6.34 -7.61
C LEU A 147 -3.92 6.75 -8.91
N MET A 148 -4.17 6.04 -10.00
CA MET A 148 -3.62 6.34 -11.32
C MET A 148 -4.05 7.72 -11.83
N LYS A 149 -5.32 8.09 -11.61
CA LYS A 149 -5.87 9.42 -11.99
C LYS A 149 -5.20 10.56 -11.22
N ASP A 150 -4.87 10.32 -9.95
CA ASP A 150 -4.28 11.31 -9.05
C ASP A 150 -2.73 11.26 -9.00
N SER A 151 -2.10 10.38 -9.78
CA SER A 151 -0.64 10.18 -9.77
C SER A 151 0.13 11.40 -10.29
N ILE A 152 1.32 11.65 -9.74
CA ILE A 152 2.22 12.71 -10.21
C ILE A 152 3.19 12.10 -11.23
N LYS A 153 3.27 12.68 -12.43
CA LYS A 153 4.19 12.24 -13.48
C LYS A 153 5.44 13.12 -13.52
N ILE A 154 6.62 12.55 -13.31
CA ILE A 154 7.92 13.23 -13.41
C ILE A 154 8.82 12.43 -14.33
N ALA A 155 9.34 13.09 -15.38
CA ALA A 155 10.21 12.47 -16.39
C ALA A 155 9.65 11.17 -17.00
N GLY A 156 8.32 11.06 -17.14
CA GLY A 156 7.66 9.88 -17.69
C GLY A 156 7.23 8.84 -16.67
N ILE A 157 7.80 8.83 -15.47
CA ILE A 157 7.49 7.90 -14.38
C ILE A 157 6.33 8.46 -13.54
N LYS A 158 5.40 7.59 -13.14
CA LYS A 158 4.27 7.97 -12.28
C LYS A 158 4.58 7.63 -10.83
N TYR A 159 4.25 8.55 -9.94
CA TYR A 159 4.43 8.44 -8.49
C TYR A 159 3.08 8.59 -7.80
N CYS A 160 2.91 7.91 -6.67
CA CYS A 160 1.71 8.01 -5.84
C CYS A 160 1.36 9.46 -5.54
N SER A 161 0.06 9.74 -5.46
CA SER A 161 -0.43 11.06 -5.05
C SER A 161 0.04 11.38 -3.62
N PRO A 162 0.25 12.66 -3.27
CA PRO A 162 0.65 13.04 -1.91
C PRO A 162 -0.31 12.54 -0.83
N ASN A 163 -1.62 12.49 -1.11
CA ASN A 163 -2.61 12.00 -0.16
C ASN A 163 -2.53 10.48 0.05
N PHE A 164 -2.19 9.71 -0.97
CA PHE A 164 -1.92 8.27 -0.80
C PHE A 164 -0.62 8.04 -0.03
N LEU A 165 0.42 8.84 -0.28
CA LEU A 165 1.66 8.77 0.49
C LEU A 165 1.43 9.16 1.97
N ARG A 166 0.59 10.17 2.25
CA ARG A 166 0.15 10.50 3.61
C ARG A 166 -0.54 9.32 4.29
N MET A 167 -1.50 8.71 3.60
CA MET A 167 -2.22 7.55 4.11
C MET A 167 -1.25 6.46 4.57
N ASN A 168 -0.28 6.08 3.73
CA ASN A 168 0.74 5.10 4.09
C ASN A 168 1.59 5.54 5.30
N MET A 169 1.93 6.82 5.42
CA MET A 169 2.70 7.30 6.57
C MET A 169 1.88 7.33 7.86
N PHE A 170 0.62 7.74 7.80
CA PHE A 170 -0.29 7.68 8.95
C PHE A 170 -0.61 6.25 9.37
N LEU A 171 -0.68 5.33 8.40
CA LEU A 171 -0.84 3.90 8.65
C LEU A 171 0.28 3.38 9.57
N GLU A 172 1.53 3.75 9.30
CA GLU A 172 2.67 3.37 10.14
C GLU A 172 2.57 4.02 11.53
N LEU A 173 2.28 5.32 11.61
CA LEU A 173 2.23 6.07 12.88
C LEU A 173 1.02 5.71 13.76
N SER A 174 -0.02 5.09 13.19
CA SER A 174 -1.21 4.66 13.92
C SER A 174 -1.15 3.22 14.45
N ARG A 175 -0.06 2.49 14.19
CA ARG A 175 0.11 1.08 14.55
C ARG A 175 1.23 0.89 15.58
N PRO A 176 0.97 1.10 16.89
CA PRO A 176 1.99 0.99 17.93
C PRO A 176 2.52 -0.43 18.14
N ALA A 177 1.76 -1.46 17.73
CA ALA A 177 2.23 -2.84 17.72
C ALA A 177 2.98 -3.23 16.43
N GLY A 178 3.09 -2.32 15.46
CA GLY A 178 3.85 -2.49 14.22
C GLY A 178 5.35 -2.19 14.38
N ASP A 179 6.03 -1.89 13.28
CA ASP A 179 7.47 -1.56 13.30
C ASP A 179 7.72 -0.09 13.69
N VAL A 180 7.71 0.16 15.00
CA VAL A 180 7.93 1.50 15.58
C VAL A 180 9.33 2.06 15.32
N SER A 181 10.31 1.23 14.92
CA SER A 181 11.67 1.70 14.60
C SER A 181 11.68 2.67 13.41
N ARG A 182 10.62 2.64 12.59
CA ARG A 182 10.47 3.49 11.41
C ARG A 182 9.85 4.84 11.70
N TRP A 183 9.21 5.03 12.87
CA TRP A 183 8.34 6.18 13.14
C TRP A 183 9.06 7.51 12.99
N GLU A 184 10.30 7.63 13.48
CA GLU A 184 11.08 8.87 13.35
C GLU A 184 11.29 9.25 11.88
N LYS A 185 11.72 8.28 11.07
CA LYS A 185 11.96 8.45 9.63
C LYS A 185 10.67 8.77 8.88
N VAL A 186 9.57 8.08 9.21
CA VAL A 186 8.23 8.31 8.64
C VAL A 186 7.75 9.73 8.97
N PHE A 187 7.85 10.15 10.23
CA PHE A 187 7.40 11.45 10.67
C PHE A 187 8.18 12.59 10.00
N LYS A 188 9.52 12.51 9.93
CA LYS A 188 10.34 13.51 9.21
C LYS A 188 9.92 13.67 7.74
N ARG A 189 9.65 12.56 7.05
CA ARG A 189 9.18 12.56 5.66
C ARG A 189 7.77 13.11 5.53
N LEU A 190 6.87 12.78 6.45
CA LEU A 190 5.52 13.33 6.50
C LEU A 190 5.55 14.85 6.63
N MET A 191 6.42 15.40 7.50
CA MET A 191 6.60 16.85 7.64
C MET A 191 7.07 17.52 6.35
N LEU A 192 8.06 16.94 5.66
CA LEU A 192 8.51 17.43 4.35
C LEU A 192 7.39 17.36 3.31
N LEU A 193 6.66 16.25 3.24
CA LEU A 193 5.55 16.11 2.31
C LEU A 193 4.44 17.14 2.58
N ASN A 194 4.11 17.39 3.85
CA ASN A 194 3.10 18.38 4.23
C ASN A 194 3.52 19.82 3.95
N LYS A 195 4.81 20.13 4.07
CA LYS A 195 5.38 21.44 3.70
C LYS A 195 5.15 21.75 2.21
N HIS A 196 5.38 20.78 1.33
CA HIS A 196 5.34 20.99 -0.13
C HIS A 196 4.01 20.68 -0.79
N TYR A 197 3.23 19.79 -0.19
CA TYR A 197 1.97 19.32 -0.74
C TYR A 197 0.83 19.44 0.28
N PRO A 198 0.56 20.61 0.87
CA PRO A 198 -0.44 20.73 1.94
C PRO A 198 -1.78 20.11 1.54
N VAL A 199 -2.50 19.58 2.52
CA VAL A 199 -3.83 19.01 2.27
C VAL A 199 -4.76 20.16 1.87
N ASN A 200 -5.24 20.12 0.64
CA ASN A 200 -6.12 21.14 0.08
C ASN A 200 -7.41 20.49 -0.42
N SER A 201 -8.55 21.07 -0.04
CA SER A 201 -9.85 20.83 -0.66
C SER A 201 -10.03 21.79 -1.83
N LYS A 202 -10.75 21.35 -2.88
CA LYS A 202 -11.16 22.25 -3.96
C LYS A 202 -12.30 23.18 -3.54
N ILE A 203 -13.00 22.83 -2.46
CA ILE A 203 -14.14 23.57 -1.91
C ILE A 203 -13.76 24.27 -0.61
N LYS A 204 -14.51 25.31 -0.25
CA LYS A 204 -14.45 25.91 1.09
C LYS A 204 -15.04 24.94 2.10
N CYS A 205 -14.24 24.56 3.10
CA CYS A 205 -14.67 23.57 4.08
C CYS A 205 -15.63 24.12 5.15
N ASP A 206 -15.75 25.44 5.26
CA ASP A 206 -16.58 26.11 6.28
C ASP A 206 -18.05 25.68 6.17
N ASP A 207 -18.52 25.42 4.95
CA ASP A 207 -19.91 25.05 4.65
C ASP A 207 -20.16 23.52 4.63
N VAL A 208 -19.13 22.72 4.93
CA VAL A 208 -19.20 21.25 4.80
C VAL A 208 -19.60 20.62 6.13
N GLU A 209 -20.73 19.90 6.16
CA GLU A 209 -21.15 19.14 7.32
C GLU A 209 -20.34 17.85 7.48
N PHE A 210 -19.82 17.63 8.69
CA PHE A 210 -19.01 16.45 9.01
C PHE A 210 -19.84 15.24 9.36
N GLN A 211 -21.09 15.40 9.78
CA GLN A 211 -22.01 14.29 10.04
C GLN A 211 -23.07 14.22 8.94
N ARG A 212 -23.35 13.03 8.44
CA ARG A 212 -24.44 12.77 7.48
C ARG A 212 -25.78 12.94 8.18
N ARG A 213 -26.53 13.99 7.85
CA ARG A 213 -27.87 14.20 8.41
C ARG A 213 -28.81 13.10 7.97
N MET A 214 -29.64 12.63 8.90
CA MET A 214 -30.78 11.79 8.57
C MET A 214 -31.91 12.66 8.01
N GLU A 215 -32.50 12.22 6.91
CA GLU A 215 -33.61 12.92 6.26
C GLU A 215 -34.98 12.63 6.90
N ILE A 216 -35.08 11.63 7.79
CA ILE A 216 -36.36 11.17 8.35
C ILE A 216 -36.63 11.83 9.71
N THR A 217 -37.75 12.56 9.81
CA THR A 217 -38.25 13.15 11.06
C THR A 217 -39.44 12.40 11.65
N ASP A 218 -40.15 11.59 10.85
CA ASP A 218 -41.46 11.04 11.19
C ASP A 218 -41.40 9.53 11.53
N ILE A 219 -40.40 9.13 12.31
CA ILE A 219 -40.23 7.74 12.76
C ILE A 219 -41.27 7.44 13.85
N LYS A 220 -41.98 6.32 13.74
CA LYS A 220 -42.97 5.87 14.73
C LYS A 220 -42.36 4.92 15.75
N SER A 221 -42.94 4.88 16.94
CA SER A 221 -42.59 3.89 17.97
C SER A 221 -43.18 2.53 17.64
N MET A 222 -42.39 1.48 17.83
CA MET A 222 -42.85 0.10 17.67
C MET A 222 -43.93 -0.29 18.71
N LYS A 223 -43.94 0.35 19.88
CA LYS A 223 -44.83 -0.05 21.00
C LYS A 223 -46.27 0.42 20.82
N ASP A 224 -46.46 1.64 20.34
CA ASP A 224 -47.77 2.29 20.27
C ASP A 224 -48.09 2.96 18.92
N GLY A 225 -47.18 2.87 17.94
CA GLY A 225 -47.36 3.45 16.61
C GLY A 225 -47.34 4.98 16.58
N THR A 226 -47.01 5.65 17.68
CA THR A 226 -47.00 7.11 17.76
C THR A 226 -45.69 7.72 17.24
N PRO A 227 -45.68 8.95 16.69
CA PRO A 227 -44.46 9.61 16.25
C PRO A 227 -43.47 9.82 17.40
N VAL A 228 -42.22 9.39 17.23
CA VAL A 228 -41.15 9.60 18.21
C VAL A 228 -40.59 11.01 18.06
N LYS A 229 -40.94 11.91 18.98
CA LYS A 229 -40.36 13.26 19.01
C LYS A 229 -38.85 13.17 19.20
N GLY A 230 -38.08 13.78 18.31
CA GLY A 230 -36.62 13.76 18.36
C GLY A 230 -36.02 12.38 18.05
N ALA A 231 -36.67 11.59 17.19
CA ALA A 231 -36.22 10.25 16.81
C ALA A 231 -34.73 10.20 16.43
N SER A 232 -34.24 11.20 15.68
CA SER A 232 -32.82 11.30 15.32
C SER A 232 -31.89 11.34 16.54
N GLU A 233 -32.19 12.16 17.54
CA GLU A 233 -31.38 12.24 18.77
C GLU A 233 -31.47 10.94 19.59
N LYS A 234 -32.63 10.29 19.59
CA LYS A 234 -32.83 9.02 20.28
C LYS A 234 -32.03 7.90 19.62
N ILE A 235 -32.09 7.78 18.29
CA ILE A 235 -31.28 6.84 17.50
C ILE A 235 -29.79 7.12 17.73
N HIS A 236 -29.37 8.39 17.67
CA HIS A 236 -27.99 8.78 17.96
C HIS A 236 -27.54 8.27 19.33
N THR A 237 -28.35 8.47 20.37
CA THR A 237 -28.02 8.07 21.73
C THR A 237 -27.96 6.55 21.86
N MET A 238 -28.96 5.82 21.35
CA MET A 238 -29.00 4.36 21.40
C MET A 238 -27.80 3.72 20.69
N VAL A 239 -27.51 4.16 19.46
CA VAL A 239 -26.40 3.61 18.66
C VAL A 239 -25.06 3.96 19.30
N ARG A 240 -24.86 5.22 19.76
CA ARG A 240 -23.64 5.63 20.47
C ARG A 240 -23.41 4.79 21.71
N ASP A 241 -24.44 4.61 22.53
CA ASP A 241 -24.32 3.93 23.82
C ASP A 241 -24.08 2.43 23.65
N ALA A 242 -24.73 1.82 22.67
CA ALA A 242 -24.46 0.44 22.27
C ALA A 242 -23.00 0.26 21.84
N LEU A 243 -22.53 1.11 20.92
CA LEU A 243 -21.15 1.06 20.40
C LEU A 243 -20.11 1.30 21.50
N ALA A 244 -20.34 2.28 22.36
CA ALA A 244 -19.47 2.56 23.50
C ALA A 244 -19.44 1.39 24.49
N GLY A 245 -20.60 0.79 24.81
CA GLY A 245 -20.70 -0.37 25.68
C GLY A 245 -20.00 -1.62 25.13
N MET A 246 -19.90 -1.73 23.80
CA MET A 246 -19.14 -2.79 23.12
C MET A 246 -17.64 -2.47 22.97
N GLY A 247 -17.19 -1.30 23.43
CA GLY A 247 -15.79 -0.87 23.36
C GLY A 247 -15.33 -0.45 21.95
N ALA A 248 -16.27 -0.10 21.06
CA ALA A 248 -15.96 0.32 19.69
C ALA A 248 -15.08 1.57 19.66
N VAL A 249 -14.14 1.63 18.70
CA VAL A 249 -13.28 2.81 18.49
C VAL A 249 -13.89 3.73 17.45
N PHE A 250 -14.31 4.93 17.85
CA PHE A 250 -14.91 5.92 16.97
C PHE A 250 -13.86 6.67 16.17
N PHE A 251 -14.03 6.75 14.85
CA PHE A 251 -13.10 7.48 13.96
C PHE A 251 -13.80 8.35 12.90
N GLY A 252 -15.13 8.30 12.79
CA GLY A 252 -15.91 9.05 11.80
C GLY A 252 -16.23 10.50 12.15
N GLY A 253 -17.31 11.02 11.55
CA GLY A 253 -17.79 12.40 11.75
C GLY A 253 -17.99 12.76 13.22
N TYR A 254 -18.56 11.86 14.02
CA TYR A 254 -18.71 12.02 15.46
C TYR A 254 -17.36 12.25 16.16
N ALA A 255 -16.37 11.37 15.94
CA ALA A 255 -15.04 11.51 16.52
C ALA A 255 -14.34 12.80 16.07
N CYS A 256 -14.49 13.17 14.79
CA CYS A 256 -13.97 14.43 14.24
C CYS A 256 -14.53 15.64 14.99
N SER A 257 -15.84 15.66 15.25
CA SER A 257 -16.49 16.76 15.98
C SER A 257 -15.91 16.95 17.40
N LEU A 258 -15.47 15.87 18.05
CA LEU A 258 -14.85 15.94 19.38
C LEU A 258 -13.49 16.66 19.37
N TYR A 259 -12.79 16.75 18.24
CA TYR A 259 -11.56 17.55 18.16
C TYR A 259 -11.85 19.06 18.08
N SER A 260 -13.10 19.47 17.78
CA SER A 260 -13.48 20.89 17.62
C SER A 260 -13.36 21.71 18.89
N LYS A 261 -13.43 21.10 20.07
CA LYS A 261 -13.20 21.79 21.36
C LYS A 261 -11.82 22.44 21.46
N TYR A 262 -10.85 21.95 20.68
CA TYR A 262 -9.47 22.46 20.63
C TYR A 262 -9.23 23.52 19.55
N MET A 263 -10.30 23.99 18.89
CA MET A 263 -10.23 25.02 17.86
C MET A 263 -10.74 26.37 18.39
N PRO A 264 -10.27 27.50 17.82
CA PRO A 264 -10.80 28.84 18.10
C PRO A 264 -12.31 28.93 17.87
N ALA A 265 -13.01 29.81 18.60
CA ALA A 265 -14.48 29.88 18.60
C ALA A 265 -15.12 30.00 17.21
N ASN A 266 -14.47 30.71 16.28
CA ASN A 266 -14.89 30.87 14.89
C ASN A 266 -14.67 29.63 14.01
N GLU A 267 -13.85 28.68 14.46
CA GLU A 267 -13.56 27.40 13.79
C GLU A 267 -14.17 26.21 14.55
N LYS A 268 -14.82 26.45 15.71
CA LYS A 268 -15.51 25.42 16.47
C LYS A 268 -16.73 24.94 15.71
N ARG A 269 -16.80 23.63 15.49
CA ARG A 269 -17.99 22.96 15.00
C ARG A 269 -18.79 22.43 16.18
N ALA A 270 -20.11 22.56 16.10
CA ALA A 270 -21.00 22.00 17.11
C ALA A 270 -20.95 20.46 17.05
N ILE A 271 -21.01 19.82 18.22
CA ILE A 271 -21.25 18.38 18.29
C ILE A 271 -22.76 18.20 18.10
N GLU A 272 -23.16 17.78 16.91
CA GLU A 272 -24.57 17.54 16.60
C GLU A 272 -24.95 16.10 17.00
N LYS A 273 -26.15 15.94 17.55
CA LYS A 273 -26.73 14.63 17.89
C LYS A 273 -27.29 13.94 16.64
N ILE A 274 -26.46 13.80 15.63
CA ILE A 274 -26.78 13.11 14.38
C ILE A 274 -26.24 11.68 14.47
N PRO A 275 -27.06 10.65 14.20
CA PRO A 275 -26.60 9.27 14.17
C PRO A 275 -25.79 9.03 12.89
N ASP A 276 -24.50 9.34 12.97
CA ASP A 276 -23.52 9.11 11.92
C ASP A 276 -22.21 8.66 12.57
N PHE A 277 -22.04 7.34 12.67
CA PHE A 277 -20.89 6.73 13.33
C PHE A 277 -20.08 5.89 12.34
N ASP A 278 -18.77 6.12 12.31
CA ASP A 278 -17.82 5.18 11.71
C ASP A 278 -16.94 4.68 12.85
N VAL A 279 -16.92 3.35 13.06
CA VAL A 279 -16.24 2.70 14.18
C VAL A 279 -15.42 1.49 13.75
N ILE A 280 -14.32 1.24 14.46
CA ILE A 280 -13.57 -0.01 14.37
C ILE A 280 -14.07 -0.92 15.49
N ILE A 281 -14.46 -2.14 15.14
CA ILE A 281 -14.96 -3.12 16.10
C ILE A 281 -14.75 -4.56 15.57
N GLU A 282 -14.37 -5.48 16.45
CA GLU A 282 -14.35 -6.91 16.16
C GLU A 282 -15.77 -7.48 16.07
N ASP A 283 -15.94 -8.68 15.52
CA ASP A 283 -17.24 -9.36 15.41
C ASP A 283 -18.36 -8.48 14.83
N ILE A 284 -18.09 -7.78 13.72
CA ILE A 284 -18.99 -6.76 13.14
C ILE A 284 -20.41 -7.27 12.91
N ASP A 285 -20.59 -8.55 12.55
CA ASP A 285 -21.91 -9.13 12.28
C ASP A 285 -22.74 -9.25 13.56
N ARG A 286 -22.11 -9.74 14.64
CA ARG A 286 -22.77 -9.88 15.94
C ARG A 286 -23.11 -8.52 16.52
N ASN A 287 -22.17 -7.57 16.50
CA ASN A 287 -22.39 -6.24 17.05
C ASN A 287 -23.43 -5.46 16.25
N ALA A 288 -23.46 -5.61 14.91
CA ALA A 288 -24.51 -5.05 14.07
C ALA A 288 -25.89 -5.67 14.36
N MET A 289 -25.95 -6.98 14.61
CA MET A 289 -27.19 -7.68 14.99
C MET A 289 -27.76 -7.13 16.31
N VAL A 290 -26.92 -6.93 17.32
CA VAL A 290 -27.36 -6.37 18.62
C VAL A 290 -27.93 -4.96 18.46
N ILE A 291 -27.26 -4.10 17.68
CA ILE A 291 -27.76 -2.74 17.41
C ILE A 291 -29.09 -2.81 16.65
N LYS A 292 -29.21 -3.71 15.67
CA LYS A 292 -30.46 -3.93 14.93
C LYS A 292 -31.60 -4.30 15.87
N GLU A 293 -31.43 -5.31 16.72
CA GLU A 293 -32.45 -5.77 17.66
C GLU A 293 -32.90 -4.66 18.62
N GLN A 294 -31.97 -3.83 19.10
CA GLN A 294 -32.28 -2.69 19.95
C GLN A 294 -33.10 -1.62 19.24
N LEU A 295 -32.79 -1.33 17.96
CA LEU A 295 -33.52 -0.36 17.16
C LEU A 295 -34.91 -0.88 16.77
N GLU A 296 -35.03 -2.15 16.36
CA GLU A 296 -36.31 -2.79 16.02
C GLU A 296 -37.26 -2.88 17.21
N ALA A 297 -36.73 -3.01 18.43
CA ALA A 297 -37.55 -2.99 19.65
C ALA A 297 -38.17 -1.61 19.96
N GLU A 298 -37.63 -0.53 19.39
CA GLU A 298 -38.02 0.83 19.71
C GLU A 298 -38.77 1.53 18.56
N PHE A 299 -38.38 1.26 17.31
CA PHE A 299 -38.84 1.99 16.13
C PHE A 299 -39.56 1.09 15.14
N ASP A 300 -40.70 1.56 14.64
CA ASP A 300 -41.45 0.94 13.52
C ASP A 300 -40.88 1.41 12.18
N GLU A 301 -39.60 1.14 11.95
CA GLU A 301 -38.88 1.44 10.70
C GLU A 301 -38.02 0.25 10.30
N PRO A 302 -37.84 -0.03 9.00
CA PRO A 302 -37.04 -1.15 8.56
C PRO A 302 -35.56 -0.90 8.89
N ILE A 303 -34.96 -1.81 9.67
CA ILE A 303 -33.54 -1.81 10.00
C ILE A 303 -32.81 -2.82 9.11
N THR A 304 -31.92 -2.32 8.26
CA THR A 304 -31.18 -3.17 7.31
C THR A 304 -29.69 -3.19 7.61
N LEU A 305 -29.10 -4.37 7.49
CA LEU A 305 -27.66 -4.61 7.62
C LEU A 305 -27.11 -4.93 6.24
N ILE A 306 -26.15 -4.14 5.77
CA ILE A 306 -25.51 -4.33 4.47
C ILE A 306 -24.04 -4.64 4.71
N VAL A 307 -23.63 -5.87 4.40
CA VAL A 307 -22.23 -6.30 4.51
C VAL A 307 -21.49 -5.96 3.22
N HIS A 308 -20.39 -5.21 3.37
CA HIS A 308 -19.48 -4.84 2.30
C HIS A 308 -18.19 -5.64 2.42
N ALA A 309 -17.77 -6.27 1.33
CA ALA A 309 -16.47 -6.96 1.27
C ALA A 309 -15.30 -5.99 1.37
N ALA A 310 -14.14 -6.50 1.81
CA ALA A 310 -12.90 -5.74 1.85
C ALA A 310 -12.49 -5.26 0.44
N ILE A 311 -11.84 -4.10 0.38
CA ILE A 311 -11.30 -3.52 -0.85
C ILE A 311 -9.79 -3.45 -0.73
N GLY A 312 -9.11 -4.46 -1.28
CA GLY A 312 -7.67 -4.63 -1.10
C GLY A 312 -7.30 -4.67 0.39
N GLU A 313 -6.14 -4.11 0.72
CA GLU A 313 -5.63 -4.04 2.10
C GLU A 313 -6.02 -2.73 2.82
N LEU A 314 -6.70 -1.80 2.13
CA LEU A 314 -6.98 -0.46 2.65
C LEU A 314 -8.30 -0.41 3.42
N ILE A 315 -9.37 -0.95 2.83
CA ILE A 315 -10.70 -0.91 3.43
C ILE A 315 -11.08 -2.31 3.90
N PRO A 316 -11.22 -2.53 5.20
CA PRO A 316 -11.65 -3.82 5.71
C PRO A 316 -13.09 -4.13 5.30
N ARG A 317 -13.44 -5.41 5.47
CA ARG A 317 -14.84 -5.82 5.49
C ARG A 317 -15.57 -4.99 6.55
N HIS A 318 -16.77 -4.53 6.21
CA HIS A 318 -17.55 -3.67 7.09
C HIS A 318 -19.04 -3.90 6.93
N CYS A 319 -19.79 -3.58 7.98
CA CYS A 319 -21.25 -3.64 8.00
C CYS A 319 -21.81 -2.21 8.08
N GLU A 320 -22.71 -1.88 7.17
CA GLU A 320 -23.50 -0.65 7.18
C GLU A 320 -24.86 -0.95 7.82
N ILE A 321 -25.21 -0.18 8.85
CA ILE A 321 -26.50 -0.21 9.53
C ILE A 321 -27.35 0.94 9.00
N LYS A 322 -28.54 0.64 8.48
CA LYS A 322 -29.48 1.65 8.00
C LYS A 322 -30.81 1.60 8.74
N VAL A 323 -31.33 2.79 9.04
CA VAL A 323 -32.69 3.01 9.53
C VAL A 323 -33.49 3.64 8.39
N GLY A 324 -34.45 2.88 7.83
CA GLY A 324 -35.10 3.27 6.59
C GLY A 324 -34.07 3.39 5.46
N LYS A 325 -33.92 4.61 4.92
CA LYS A 325 -32.94 4.91 3.85
C LYS A 325 -31.61 5.47 4.36
N ASN A 326 -31.54 5.90 5.62
CA ASN A 326 -30.38 6.60 6.17
C ASN A 326 -29.39 5.62 6.79
N SER A 327 -28.12 5.75 6.43
CA SER A 327 -27.03 5.02 7.09
C SER A 327 -26.70 5.69 8.42
N VAL A 328 -26.75 4.93 9.51
CA VAL A 328 -26.55 5.45 10.88
C VAL A 328 -25.22 5.04 11.49
N ALA A 329 -24.68 3.90 11.07
CA ALA A 329 -23.38 3.41 11.52
C ALA A 329 -22.70 2.55 10.46
N PHE A 330 -21.37 2.65 10.40
CA PHE A 330 -20.49 1.76 9.68
C PHE A 330 -19.52 1.11 10.67
N LEU A 331 -19.55 -0.23 10.75
CA LEU A 331 -18.72 -1.04 11.63
C LEU A 331 -17.64 -1.72 10.78
N TYR A 332 -16.38 -1.33 10.99
CA TYR A 332 -15.22 -1.83 10.24
C TYR A 332 -14.43 -2.84 11.06
N GLU A 333 -14.07 -3.97 10.46
CA GLU A 333 -13.17 -4.93 11.10
C GLU A 333 -11.76 -4.32 11.28
N PRO A 334 -11.06 -4.57 12.39
CA PRO A 334 -9.68 -4.16 12.53
C PRO A 334 -8.76 -5.01 11.64
N ILE A 335 -7.99 -4.35 10.78
CA ILE A 335 -6.93 -4.99 9.94
C ILE A 335 -5.56 -4.98 10.61
N ALA A 336 -5.43 -4.27 11.73
CA ALA A 336 -4.21 -4.07 12.48
C ALA A 336 -4.55 -3.62 13.92
N CYS A 337 -3.53 -3.39 14.75
CA CYS A 337 -3.73 -2.73 16.03
C CYS A 337 -3.75 -1.21 15.83
N HIS A 338 -4.94 -0.61 15.77
CA HIS A 338 -5.12 0.82 15.53
C HIS A 338 -5.15 1.60 16.83
N ASN A 339 -4.29 2.61 16.97
CA ASN A 339 -4.23 3.37 18.22
C ASN A 339 -5.44 4.30 18.42
N TYR A 340 -5.80 4.46 19.69
CA TYR A 340 -6.89 5.30 20.14
C TYR A 340 -6.57 5.93 21.50
N ASN A 341 -7.43 6.86 21.92
CA ASN A 341 -7.41 7.50 23.22
C ASN A 341 -8.75 7.29 23.93
N LYS A 342 -8.71 7.01 25.22
CA LYS A 342 -9.89 6.94 26.08
C LYS A 342 -10.25 8.32 26.59
N VAL A 343 -11.53 8.67 26.52
CA VAL A 343 -12.03 9.97 27.00
C VAL A 343 -13.36 9.77 27.70
N VAL A 344 -13.60 10.56 28.76
CA VAL A 344 -14.89 10.56 29.45
C VAL A 344 -15.72 11.72 28.94
N ILE A 345 -16.90 11.43 28.38
CA ILE A 345 -17.86 12.43 27.90
C ILE A 345 -19.20 12.16 28.56
N ALA A 346 -19.74 13.14 29.27
CA ALA A 346 -21.01 13.02 30.00
C ALA A 346 -21.09 11.79 30.94
N GLY A 347 -19.96 11.43 31.56
CA GLY A 347 -19.85 10.29 32.48
C GLY A 347 -19.65 8.91 31.82
N GLN A 348 -19.60 8.86 30.48
CA GLN A 348 -19.37 7.63 29.71
C GLN A 348 -17.95 7.61 29.14
N GLU A 349 -17.26 6.47 29.27
CA GLU A 349 -15.97 6.23 28.63
C GLU A 349 -16.18 5.94 27.14
N LEU A 350 -15.43 6.64 26.28
CA LEU A 350 -15.44 6.47 24.83
C LEU A 350 -14.02 6.25 24.32
N ASN A 351 -13.87 5.32 23.39
CA ASN A 351 -12.62 5.08 22.67
C ASN A 351 -12.61 5.90 21.38
N ILE A 352 -11.77 6.92 21.30
CA ILE A 352 -11.68 7.81 20.14
C ILE A 352 -10.36 7.56 19.42
N ALA A 353 -10.43 7.21 18.13
CA ALA A 353 -9.26 7.04 17.30
C ALA A 353 -8.35 8.29 17.37
N THR A 354 -7.03 8.06 17.38
CA THR A 354 -6.09 9.18 17.25
C THR A 354 -6.24 9.85 15.89
N ILE A 355 -5.75 11.08 15.76
CA ILE A 355 -5.71 11.78 14.47
C ILE A 355 -4.98 10.94 13.41
N ASP A 356 -3.91 10.24 13.77
CA ASP A 356 -3.15 9.38 12.85
C ASP A 356 -4.02 8.21 12.34
N THR A 357 -4.77 7.54 13.23
CA THR A 357 -5.73 6.50 12.83
C THR A 357 -6.82 7.07 11.92
N MET A 358 -7.43 8.20 12.30
CA MET A 358 -8.51 8.81 11.52
C MET A 358 -8.04 9.21 10.11
N LEU A 359 -6.87 9.86 10.00
CA LEU A 359 -6.30 10.29 8.72
C LEU A 359 -5.95 9.10 7.82
N THR A 360 -5.51 7.98 8.40
CA THR A 360 -5.30 6.73 7.66
C THR A 360 -6.57 6.29 6.93
N PHE A 361 -7.69 6.17 7.65
CA PHE A 361 -8.97 5.77 7.05
C PHE A 361 -9.49 6.81 6.05
N TYR A 362 -9.44 8.10 6.42
CA TYR A 362 -9.95 9.17 5.57
C TYR A 362 -9.22 9.22 4.22
N PHE A 363 -7.89 9.19 4.23
CA PHE A 363 -7.17 9.16 2.96
C PHE A 363 -7.35 7.84 2.22
N GLY A 364 -7.53 6.71 2.92
CA GLY A 364 -7.87 5.43 2.29
C GLY A 364 -9.20 5.48 1.53
N PHE A 365 -10.23 6.08 2.12
CA PHE A 365 -11.57 6.20 1.51
C PHE A 365 -11.58 6.96 0.19
N LEU A 366 -10.64 7.89 -0.03
CA LEU A 366 -10.53 8.67 -1.26
C LEU A 366 -10.32 7.81 -2.52
N PHE A 367 -9.84 6.57 -2.38
CA PHE A 367 -9.43 5.70 -3.49
C PHE A 367 -10.34 4.49 -3.72
N THR A 368 -11.59 4.52 -3.21
CA THR A 368 -12.45 3.32 -3.16
C THR A 368 -13.66 3.37 -4.09
N GLN A 369 -13.89 4.49 -4.78
CA GLN A 369 -15.02 4.75 -5.69
C GLN A 369 -16.42 4.48 -5.10
N LYS A 370 -16.57 4.53 -3.76
CA LYS A 370 -17.86 4.33 -3.12
C LYS A 370 -18.64 5.64 -3.03
N ALA A 371 -19.90 5.61 -3.44
CA ALA A 371 -20.78 6.78 -3.46
C ALA A 371 -20.99 7.41 -2.07
N TYR A 372 -20.97 6.61 -1.00
CA TYR A 372 -21.12 7.08 0.38
C TYR A 372 -19.86 7.73 0.96
N TYR A 373 -18.72 7.65 0.26
CA TYR A 373 -17.49 8.36 0.61
C TYR A 373 -17.39 9.63 -0.23
N HIS A 374 -18.02 10.70 0.26
CA HIS A 374 -17.94 12.00 -0.37
C HIS A 374 -16.52 12.58 -0.27
N ARG A 375 -15.81 12.60 -1.39
CA ARG A 375 -14.40 13.01 -1.49
C ARG A 375 -14.12 14.36 -0.83
N ASP A 376 -14.94 15.36 -1.12
CA ASP A 376 -14.74 16.70 -0.59
C ASP A 376 -14.98 16.78 0.93
N ARG A 377 -16.00 16.07 1.44
CA ARG A 377 -16.23 15.95 2.89
C ARG A 377 -15.03 15.33 3.60
N ILE A 378 -14.52 14.23 3.07
CA ILE A 378 -13.38 13.52 3.62
C ILE A 378 -12.13 14.41 3.63
N LEU A 379 -11.86 15.13 2.54
CA LEU A 379 -10.74 16.08 2.49
C LEU A 379 -10.91 17.20 3.51
N CYS A 380 -12.11 17.75 3.68
CA CYS A 380 -12.36 18.78 4.68
C CYS A 380 -12.20 18.29 6.12
N MET A 381 -12.65 17.07 6.42
CA MET A 381 -12.41 16.42 7.71
C MET A 381 -10.92 16.19 7.95
N ALA A 382 -10.19 15.71 6.94
CA ALA A 382 -8.74 15.53 7.03
C ALA A 382 -8.02 16.87 7.27
N MET A 383 -8.34 17.92 6.51
CA MET A 383 -7.77 19.27 6.70
C MET A 383 -8.02 19.81 8.10
N PHE A 384 -9.24 19.64 8.60
CA PHE A 384 -9.59 20.05 9.95
C PHE A 384 -8.74 19.34 11.00
N LEU A 385 -8.61 18.01 10.93
CA LEU A 385 -7.78 17.25 11.87
C LEU A 385 -6.30 17.64 11.77
N PHE A 386 -5.81 17.90 10.55
CA PHE A 386 -4.48 18.46 10.36
C PHE A 386 -4.30 19.79 11.08
N ASN A 387 -5.24 20.72 10.94
CA ASN A 387 -5.16 22.03 11.61
C ASN A 387 -5.21 21.89 13.13
N VAL A 388 -6.06 21.00 13.66
CA VAL A 388 -6.09 20.68 15.09
C VAL A 388 -4.73 20.17 15.55
N GLN A 389 -4.17 19.20 14.82
CA GLN A 389 -2.86 18.64 15.13
C GLN A 389 -1.77 19.69 15.07
N GLU A 390 -1.74 20.53 14.03
CA GLU A 390 -0.71 21.56 13.84
C GLU A 390 -0.74 22.62 14.94
N LYS A 391 -1.92 23.02 15.41
CA LYS A 391 -2.09 23.97 16.53
C LYS A 391 -1.72 23.35 17.88
N ASN A 392 -1.78 22.03 18.02
CA ASN A 392 -1.64 21.32 19.30
C ASN A 392 -0.50 20.28 19.32
N LYS A 393 0.52 20.39 18.44
CA LYS A 393 1.52 19.32 18.21
C LYS A 393 2.22 18.79 19.47
N LEU A 394 2.46 19.67 20.45
CA LEU A 394 3.17 19.36 21.68
C LEU A 394 2.24 18.98 22.84
N ASN A 395 0.93 19.06 22.64
CA ASN A 395 -0.06 18.66 23.63
C ASN A 395 -0.23 17.14 23.58
N GLN A 396 0.08 16.45 24.68
CA GLN A 396 0.07 14.99 24.79
C GLN A 396 -0.97 14.50 25.81
N GLU A 397 -2.12 15.18 25.86
CA GLU A 397 -3.17 14.93 26.85
C GLU A 397 -4.52 14.58 26.21
N GLY A 398 -5.27 13.72 26.91
CA GLY A 398 -6.61 13.30 26.53
C GLY A 398 -6.70 12.83 25.08
N ILE A 399 -7.62 13.42 24.32
CA ILE A 399 -7.91 13.08 22.92
C ILE A 399 -6.78 13.54 21.98
N LEU A 400 -5.97 14.53 22.37
CA LEU A 400 -4.86 15.07 21.56
C LEU A 400 -3.58 14.24 21.68
N LYS A 401 -3.53 13.28 22.61
CA LYS A 401 -2.38 12.39 22.78
C LYS A 401 -2.07 11.66 21.46
N ARG A 402 -0.86 11.83 20.96
CA ARG A 402 -0.36 11.15 19.76
C ARG A 402 0.59 10.03 20.16
N PHE A 403 0.84 9.12 19.23
CA PHE A 403 1.74 7.98 19.46
C PHE A 403 1.31 7.13 20.67
N SER A 404 -0.01 7.03 20.89
CA SER A 404 -0.56 6.19 21.96
C SER A 404 -0.20 4.72 21.71
N ILE A 405 0.20 4.04 22.79
CA ILE A 405 0.51 2.61 22.78
C ILE A 405 -0.78 1.78 22.84
N GLU A 406 -1.84 2.33 23.45
CA GLU A 406 -3.16 1.70 23.47
C GLU A 406 -3.71 1.61 22.05
N CYS A 407 -4.05 0.38 21.63
CA CYS A 407 -4.60 0.11 20.31
C CYS A 407 -5.65 -1.00 20.35
N TYR A 408 -6.48 -1.02 19.30
CA TYR A 408 -7.61 -1.92 19.14
C TYR A 408 -7.41 -2.80 17.91
N GLY A 409 -7.66 -4.11 18.05
CA GLY A 409 -7.39 -5.13 17.04
C GLY A 409 -6.04 -5.83 17.21
N LYS A 410 -5.77 -6.82 16.36
CA LYS A 410 -4.50 -7.57 16.34
C LYS A 410 -3.59 -7.06 15.22
N GLN A 411 -2.34 -6.74 15.55
CA GLN A 411 -1.31 -6.51 14.54
C GLN A 411 -0.75 -7.87 14.06
N PRO A 412 -0.81 -8.20 12.76
CA PRO A 412 -0.16 -9.40 12.25
C PRO A 412 1.36 -9.34 12.47
N ALA A 413 1.90 -10.39 13.10
CA ALA A 413 3.32 -10.55 13.33
C ALA A 413 3.99 -11.29 12.15
N LEU A 414 5.33 -11.29 12.12
CA LEU A 414 6.07 -12.07 11.12
C LEU A 414 5.77 -13.56 11.22
N GLU A 415 5.49 -14.05 12.43
CA GLU A 415 5.07 -15.41 12.71
C GLU A 415 3.72 -15.73 12.07
N ASP A 416 2.75 -14.82 12.12
CA ASP A 416 1.44 -14.99 11.48
C ASP A 416 1.61 -15.10 9.96
N ILE A 417 2.43 -14.24 9.35
CA ILE A 417 2.72 -14.26 7.89
C ILE A 417 3.41 -15.57 7.50
N ARG A 418 4.36 -16.06 8.31
CA ARG A 418 5.04 -17.34 8.07
C ARG A 418 4.10 -18.52 8.22
N ALA A 419 3.20 -18.48 9.19
CA ALA A 419 2.19 -19.52 9.38
C ALA A 419 1.23 -19.60 8.19
N GLU A 420 0.73 -18.45 7.73
CA GLU A 420 -0.10 -18.34 6.53
C GLU A 420 0.60 -18.91 5.30
N LYS A 421 1.84 -18.47 5.04
CA LYS A 421 2.64 -19.01 3.93
C LYS A 421 2.89 -20.52 4.04
N THR A 422 3.10 -21.04 5.25
CA THR A 422 3.27 -22.47 5.46
C THR A 422 1.99 -23.25 5.16
N SER A 423 0.83 -22.69 5.53
CA SER A 423 -0.48 -23.24 5.19
C SER A 423 -0.68 -23.28 3.67
N MET A 424 -0.47 -22.14 3.00
CA MET A 424 -0.61 -22.03 1.55
C MET A 424 0.39 -22.92 0.80
N PHE A 425 1.59 -23.13 1.33
CA PHE A 425 2.57 -24.04 0.71
C PHE A 425 2.09 -25.49 0.73
N LYS A 426 1.43 -25.92 1.82
CA LYS A 426 0.83 -27.27 1.92
C LYS A 426 -0.34 -27.42 0.95
N GLU A 427 -1.21 -26.42 0.91
CA GLU A 427 -2.39 -26.43 0.03
C GLU A 427 -2.01 -26.42 -1.46
N LEU A 428 -1.00 -25.65 -1.83
CA LEU A 428 -0.58 -25.46 -3.22
C LEU A 428 0.55 -26.42 -3.65
N ALA A 429 0.95 -27.39 -2.81
CA ALA A 429 2.10 -28.27 -3.06
C ALA A 429 2.01 -29.01 -4.41
N ASP A 430 0.82 -29.47 -4.78
CA ASP A 430 0.55 -30.18 -6.04
C ASP A 430 0.31 -29.25 -7.23
N LYS A 431 0.23 -27.93 -7.00
CA LYS A 431 -0.03 -26.89 -8.01
C LYS A 431 1.24 -26.13 -8.44
N ARG A 432 2.43 -26.69 -8.22
CA ARG A 432 3.70 -26.08 -8.63
C ARG A 432 3.71 -25.76 -10.12
N GLY A 433 4.14 -24.53 -10.45
CA GLY A 433 4.17 -24.04 -11.82
C GLY A 433 2.85 -23.45 -12.33
N THR A 434 1.81 -23.40 -11.49
CA THR A 434 0.61 -22.60 -11.76
C THR A 434 0.80 -21.15 -11.33
N ARG A 435 -0.02 -20.24 -11.88
CA ARG A 435 -0.06 -18.83 -11.49
C ARG A 435 -0.33 -18.67 -9.99
N GLU A 436 -1.32 -19.40 -9.46
CA GLU A 436 -1.70 -19.37 -8.05
C GLU A 436 -0.52 -19.74 -7.13
N TYR A 437 0.27 -20.75 -7.50
CA TYR A 437 1.49 -21.09 -6.74
C TYR A 437 2.55 -19.99 -6.83
N ASP A 438 2.76 -19.44 -8.02
CA ASP A 438 3.75 -18.38 -8.25
C ASP A 438 3.36 -17.08 -7.50
N GLU A 439 2.08 -16.76 -7.35
CA GLU A 439 1.63 -15.59 -6.59
C GLU A 439 2.10 -15.61 -5.12
N TRP A 440 2.25 -16.79 -4.54
CA TRP A 440 2.75 -16.99 -3.17
C TRP A 440 4.24 -17.28 -3.09
N PHE A 441 4.77 -18.05 -4.03
CA PHE A 441 6.07 -18.71 -3.92
C PHE A 441 6.93 -18.60 -5.18
N LEU A 442 6.72 -17.55 -6.00
CA LEU A 442 7.55 -17.30 -7.18
C LEU A 442 9.04 -17.44 -6.81
N LYS A 443 9.73 -18.25 -7.58
CA LYS A 443 11.19 -18.29 -7.65
C LYS A 443 11.57 -18.49 -9.10
N TYR A 444 11.98 -17.41 -9.74
CA TYR A 444 12.13 -17.33 -11.18
C TYR A 444 13.52 -16.83 -11.55
N ASN A 445 14.24 -17.59 -12.38
CA ASN A 445 15.46 -17.16 -13.03
C ASN A 445 15.30 -17.34 -14.55
N PRO A 446 15.26 -16.24 -15.33
CA PRO A 446 15.03 -16.27 -16.77
C PRO A 446 16.12 -17.01 -17.57
N ASN A 447 17.35 -17.08 -17.05
CA ASN A 447 18.48 -17.75 -17.70
C ASN A 447 18.46 -19.28 -17.48
N VAL A 448 17.69 -19.77 -16.51
CA VAL A 448 17.52 -21.21 -16.25
C VAL A 448 16.28 -21.76 -16.95
N SER A 449 15.14 -21.08 -16.78
CA SER A 449 13.87 -21.48 -17.37
C SER A 449 13.06 -20.22 -17.65
N ARG A 450 12.94 -19.85 -18.92
CA ARG A 450 12.27 -18.61 -19.33
C ARG A 450 10.75 -18.78 -19.27
N LYS A 451 10.06 -17.91 -18.53
CA LYS A 451 8.61 -17.76 -18.50
C LYS A 451 8.21 -16.55 -19.35
N GLU A 452 7.08 -16.67 -20.03
CA GLU A 452 6.45 -15.55 -20.74
C GLU A 452 5.29 -15.00 -19.91
N PRO A 453 5.20 -13.67 -19.68
CA PRO A 453 4.09 -13.05 -18.96
C PRO A 453 2.74 -13.46 -19.57
N GLU A 454 1.71 -13.71 -18.77
CA GLU A 454 0.41 -14.12 -19.33
C GLU A 454 -0.26 -12.99 -20.12
N THR A 455 -0.02 -11.74 -19.74
CA THR A 455 -0.48 -10.55 -20.45
C THR A 455 0.11 -10.44 -21.88
N SER A 456 1.30 -11.01 -22.14
CA SER A 456 1.90 -11.01 -23.49
C SER A 456 1.24 -12.03 -24.43
N LYS A 457 0.64 -13.11 -23.89
CA LYS A 457 -0.06 -14.14 -24.67
C LYS A 457 -1.39 -13.63 -25.25
N SER A 458 -2.07 -12.69 -24.59
CA SER A 458 -3.30 -12.08 -25.13
C SER A 458 -2.98 -11.07 -26.23
N ALA A 459 -1.90 -10.30 -26.10
CA ALA A 459 -1.44 -9.34 -27.11
C ALA A 459 -0.96 -10.03 -28.41
N ARG A 460 -0.31 -11.19 -28.30
CA ARG A 460 0.16 -11.98 -29.47
C ARG A 460 -0.95 -12.55 -30.35
N ARG A 461 -2.21 -12.57 -29.90
CA ARG A 461 -3.35 -13.00 -30.73
C ARG A 461 -3.85 -11.92 -31.70
N GLN A 462 -3.31 -10.70 -31.68
CA GLN A 462 -3.82 -9.57 -32.47
C GLN A 462 -2.77 -8.79 -33.29
N THR A 463 -1.62 -9.37 -33.65
CA THR A 463 -0.70 -8.71 -34.59
C THR A 463 -0.30 -9.64 -35.75
N PRO A 464 -0.44 -9.21 -37.02
CA PRO A 464 0.02 -9.98 -38.18
C PRO A 464 1.55 -10.09 -38.19
N ASP A 465 2.04 -11.24 -38.64
CA ASP A 465 3.44 -11.47 -39.01
C ASP A 465 3.88 -10.44 -40.05
N ASN A 466 4.56 -9.37 -39.64
CA ASN A 466 5.56 -8.60 -40.40
C ASN A 466 5.85 -7.26 -39.70
N VAL A 467 6.67 -7.29 -38.64
CA VAL A 467 7.51 -6.13 -38.26
C VAL A 467 8.89 -6.67 -37.91
N PHE A 468 9.77 -6.62 -38.90
CA PHE A 468 11.20 -6.89 -38.76
C PHE A 468 11.84 -5.70 -38.03
N ILE A 469 12.46 -5.93 -36.87
CA ILE A 469 13.30 -4.93 -36.19
C ILE A 469 14.75 -5.35 -36.43
N GLU A 470 15.49 -4.56 -37.20
CA GLU A 470 16.93 -4.75 -37.44
C GLU A 470 17.73 -4.49 -36.16
N THR A 471 18.59 -5.44 -35.77
CA THR A 471 19.60 -5.27 -34.73
C THR A 471 20.90 -4.69 -35.31
N PRO A 472 21.52 -3.68 -34.68
CA PRO A 472 22.80 -3.14 -35.14
C PRO A 472 23.96 -3.89 -34.47
N ASN A 473 24.47 -4.95 -35.13
CA ASN A 473 25.90 -5.32 -35.17
C ASN A 473 26.10 -6.70 -35.82
N GLU A 474 26.33 -6.72 -37.13
CA GLU A 474 27.19 -7.72 -37.76
C GLU A 474 27.96 -7.03 -38.89
N LYS A 475 29.15 -6.52 -38.55
CA LYS A 475 30.20 -6.24 -39.51
C LYS A 475 31.44 -6.99 -39.07
N GLU A 476 31.66 -8.14 -39.68
CA GLU A 476 32.99 -8.42 -40.22
C GLU A 476 32.88 -9.22 -41.52
N ALA A 477 33.54 -8.70 -42.53
CA ALA A 477 33.34 -9.00 -43.93
C ALA A 477 34.22 -10.15 -44.42
N LYS A 478 33.68 -11.02 -45.29
CA LYS A 478 34.41 -11.59 -46.43
C LYS A 478 33.51 -11.69 -47.67
N LYS A 479 33.83 -10.89 -48.70
CA LYS A 479 33.36 -10.99 -50.10
C LYS A 479 34.55 -11.51 -50.96
N PRO A 480 34.37 -11.86 -52.25
CA PRO A 480 33.42 -12.83 -52.82
C PRO A 480 34.14 -13.77 -53.83
N LYS A 481 33.60 -14.96 -54.12
CA LYS A 481 33.90 -15.61 -55.42
C LYS A 481 32.64 -16.20 -56.06
N SER A 482 32.67 -16.08 -57.38
CA SER A 482 31.67 -16.20 -58.42
C SER A 482 30.95 -17.55 -58.54
N LYS A 483 29.72 -17.47 -59.07
CA LYS A 483 28.85 -18.56 -59.55
C LYS A 483 29.57 -19.51 -60.55
N PRO A 484 29.03 -20.73 -60.80
CA PRO A 484 28.01 -20.82 -61.86
C PRO A 484 26.82 -21.77 -61.59
N LYS A 485 25.67 -21.31 -62.11
CA LYS A 485 24.60 -22.00 -62.86
C LYS A 485 24.06 -23.38 -62.41
N THR A 486 22.76 -23.32 -62.11
CA THR A 486 21.68 -24.29 -62.31
C THR A 486 21.88 -25.35 -63.40
N GLN A 487 21.53 -26.60 -63.07
CA GLN A 487 20.83 -27.53 -63.99
C GLN A 487 19.85 -28.43 -63.21
N LYS A 488 18.64 -28.55 -63.79
CA LYS A 488 17.50 -29.40 -63.38
C LYS A 488 17.79 -30.88 -63.67
N MET A 489 17.21 -31.80 -62.88
CA MET A 489 16.40 -32.98 -63.29
C MET A 489 16.05 -33.81 -62.04
N LYS A 490 14.78 -33.88 -61.62
CA LYS A 490 13.73 -34.87 -61.95
C LYS A 490 14.06 -36.35 -61.65
N LYS A 491 13.35 -36.83 -60.61
CA LYS A 491 12.65 -38.13 -60.44
C LYS A 491 13.43 -39.43 -60.16
N LEU A 492 12.85 -40.16 -59.18
CA LEU A 492 12.52 -41.60 -59.10
C LEU A 492 13.15 -42.41 -57.94
N SER A 493 12.24 -42.77 -57.02
CA SER A 493 12.05 -44.05 -56.33
C SER A 493 13.25 -44.97 -56.04
N SER A 494 13.38 -45.41 -54.78
CA SER A 494 12.92 -46.75 -54.34
C SER A 494 13.36 -47.03 -52.89
N LYS A 495 12.43 -47.57 -52.09
CA LYS A 495 12.74 -48.39 -50.89
C LYS A 495 13.08 -49.82 -51.36
N PRO A 496 13.87 -50.62 -50.62
CA PRO A 496 13.30 -51.53 -49.61
C PRO A 496 14.14 -51.59 -48.31
N ARG A 497 13.54 -51.54 -47.10
CA ARG A 497 13.12 -52.66 -46.21
C ARG A 497 14.23 -53.58 -45.62
N THR A 498 14.59 -53.28 -44.35
CA THR A 498 14.70 -54.17 -43.14
C THR A 498 15.78 -55.29 -43.10
N PRO A 499 16.11 -55.95 -41.94
CA PRO A 499 15.52 -55.89 -40.58
C PRO A 499 16.49 -55.91 -39.34
N LYS A 500 15.89 -55.60 -38.18
CA LYS A 500 16.05 -56.19 -36.82
C LYS A 500 17.46 -56.32 -36.19
N ASN A 501 17.60 -55.72 -34.99
CA ASN A 501 17.74 -56.55 -33.77
C ASN A 501 17.23 -55.83 -32.51
N LYS A 502 16.44 -56.60 -31.73
CA LYS A 502 16.00 -56.32 -30.35
C LYS A 502 17.07 -56.82 -29.37
N ILE A 503 16.82 -56.55 -28.08
CA ILE A 503 17.36 -57.18 -26.85
C ILE A 503 18.48 -56.32 -26.23
N LEU A 504 18.53 -55.92 -24.94
CA LEU A 504 18.04 -56.51 -23.69
C LEU A 504 17.75 -55.42 -22.64
N LYS A 505 16.76 -55.68 -21.77
CA LYS A 505 16.49 -54.99 -20.49
C LYS A 505 17.63 -55.23 -19.50
N HIS A 506 17.94 -54.26 -18.62
CA HIS A 506 18.25 -54.59 -17.21
C HIS A 506 17.75 -53.51 -16.25
N LYS A 507 17.00 -53.99 -15.24
CA LYS A 507 16.55 -53.31 -14.02
C LYS A 507 17.55 -53.65 -12.91
N LYS A 508 17.80 -52.70 -12.00
CA LYS A 508 18.10 -52.78 -10.54
C LYS A 508 18.65 -51.40 -10.14
N GLY A 509 18.25 -50.67 -9.10
CA GLY A 509 17.57 -51.03 -7.85
C GLY A 509 18.56 -50.93 -6.67
N PHE A 510 18.18 -50.15 -5.63
CA PHE A 510 18.79 -49.91 -4.29
C PHE A 510 19.74 -48.70 -4.18
N VAL A 511 19.38 -47.60 -3.47
CA VAL A 511 19.21 -47.35 -2.01
C VAL A 511 20.56 -47.11 -1.30
N PHE A 512 20.83 -45.86 -0.92
CA PHE A 512 20.83 -45.32 0.44
C PHE A 512 20.67 -43.80 0.39
#